data_AF-A0A3D1JHH0-F1
#
_entry.id   AF-A0A3D1JHH0-F1
#
_cell.length_a   1.000
_cell.length_b   1.000
_cell.length_c   1.000
_cell.angle_alpha   90.00
_cell.angle_beta   90.00
_cell.angle_gamma   90.00
#
_symmetry.space_group_name_H-M   'P 1'
#
loop_
_entity.id
_entity.type
_entity.pdbx_description
1 polymer ?
#
loop_
_entity_poly.entity_id
_entity_poly.type
_entity_poly.pdbx_seq_one_letter_code
_entity_poly.pdbx_strand_id
1 'polypeptide(L)'
;MQDLIWTLVGFFLTLLVFTYLFGDNFFFRLASYLFVGVSAGYVAVTVIYQVILPRLILPLLQGSLAERLFVLVPLVMAALLLTKLSNQLAPLGKLPMAYLVGVGAAVAIGGAVFGTLIGQISGATRPFNVYTYGASGLFEGLLLLIGAIGTLVYFQFNTPSRQPGRTGRAAVVESLALVGQVFIGIALGAVFAGVFTASLTALMDRIQFLLTVIAQLTSG
;
A
#
# COMPACT_ATOMS: atom_id res chain seq x y z
N MET A 1 -6.74 -7.62 -35.43
CA MET A 1 -5.25 -7.56 -35.49
C MET A 1 -4.65 -7.01 -34.20
N GLN A 2 -5.15 -5.89 -33.66
CA GLN A 2 -4.67 -5.32 -32.40
C GLN A 2 -4.77 -6.29 -31.20
N ASP A 3 -5.85 -7.04 -31.09
CA ASP A 3 -6.04 -8.02 -29.99
C ASP A 3 -5.03 -9.17 -30.05
N LEU A 4 -4.63 -9.58 -31.26
CA LEU A 4 -3.65 -10.65 -31.46
C LEU A 4 -2.24 -10.19 -31.05
N ILE A 5 -1.87 -8.93 -31.34
CA ILE A 5 -0.59 -8.35 -30.91
C ILE A 5 -0.51 -8.32 -29.39
N TRP A 6 -1.54 -7.80 -28.71
CA TRP A 6 -1.54 -7.75 -27.24
C TRP A 6 -1.56 -9.13 -26.61
N THR A 7 -2.25 -10.09 -27.23
CA THR A 7 -2.26 -11.49 -26.79
C THR A 7 -0.85 -12.10 -26.90
N LEU A 8 -0.14 -11.88 -28.00
CA LEU A 8 1.24 -12.35 -28.17
C LEU A 8 2.20 -11.69 -27.19
N VAL A 9 2.10 -10.36 -27.00
CA VAL A 9 2.91 -9.64 -26.01
C VAL A 9 2.68 -10.20 -24.61
N GLY A 10 1.42 -10.40 -24.22
CA GLY A 10 1.05 -11.02 -22.95
C GLY A 10 1.58 -12.45 -22.82
N PHE A 11 1.52 -13.25 -23.89
CA PHE A 11 2.07 -14.60 -23.95
C PHE A 11 3.58 -14.63 -23.69
N PHE A 12 4.35 -13.85 -24.44
CA PHE A 12 5.81 -13.79 -24.28
C PHE A 12 6.20 -13.26 -22.90
N LEU A 13 5.58 -12.18 -22.41
CA LEU A 13 5.86 -11.65 -21.08
C LEU A 13 5.54 -12.66 -19.98
N THR A 14 4.43 -13.39 -20.10
CA THR A 14 4.07 -14.45 -19.16
C THR A 14 5.15 -15.53 -19.15
N LEU A 15 5.61 -15.98 -20.31
CA LEU A 15 6.66 -17.00 -20.44
C LEU A 15 8.01 -16.53 -19.86
N LEU A 16 8.40 -15.28 -20.09
CA LEU A 16 9.60 -14.67 -19.49
C LEU A 16 9.53 -14.66 -17.96
N VAL A 17 8.35 -14.34 -17.39
CA VAL A 17 8.14 -14.38 -15.93
C VAL A 17 8.20 -15.81 -15.39
N PHE A 18 7.58 -16.78 -16.07
CA PHE A 18 7.62 -18.20 -15.68
C PHE A 18 9.03 -18.78 -15.65
N THR A 19 9.98 -18.19 -16.39
CA THR A 19 11.39 -18.62 -16.38
C THR A 19 12.01 -18.53 -14.98
N TYR A 20 11.43 -17.72 -14.08
CA TYR A 20 11.82 -17.66 -12.67
C TYR A 20 11.74 -19.02 -11.96
N LEU A 21 10.83 -19.91 -12.38
CA LEU A 21 10.72 -21.26 -11.81
C LEU A 21 12.02 -22.07 -11.96
N PHE A 22 12.80 -21.78 -12.99
CA PHE A 22 14.11 -22.39 -13.26
C PHE A 22 15.28 -21.59 -12.65
N GLY A 23 14.99 -20.60 -11.79
CA GLY A 23 15.97 -19.73 -11.16
C GLY A 23 16.06 -18.32 -11.77
N ASP A 24 17.02 -17.55 -11.26
CA ASP A 24 17.24 -16.16 -11.66
C ASP A 24 18.01 -16.08 -13.00
N ASN A 25 17.24 -16.00 -14.09
CA ASN A 25 17.74 -15.99 -15.47
C ASN A 25 17.63 -14.60 -16.10
N PHE A 26 18.43 -14.32 -17.14
CA PHE A 26 18.41 -13.04 -17.88
C PHE A 26 16.98 -12.66 -18.34
N PHE A 27 16.22 -13.63 -18.84
CA PHE A 27 14.85 -13.44 -19.33
C PHE A 27 13.89 -12.96 -18.24
N PHE A 28 13.98 -13.52 -17.04
CA PHE A 28 13.19 -13.09 -15.89
C PHE A 28 13.55 -11.66 -15.49
N ARG A 29 14.87 -11.37 -15.35
CA ARG A 29 15.35 -10.02 -15.00
C ARG A 29 14.89 -8.97 -16.00
N LEU A 30 14.94 -9.29 -17.30
CA LEU A 30 14.45 -8.41 -18.36
C LEU A 30 12.97 -8.08 -18.17
N ALA A 31 12.12 -9.09 -17.92
CA ALA A 31 10.70 -8.87 -17.65
C ALA A 31 10.50 -8.01 -16.39
N SER A 32 11.22 -8.29 -15.30
CA SER A 32 11.13 -7.48 -14.07
C SER A 32 11.54 -6.03 -14.29
N TYR A 33 12.66 -5.78 -14.98
CA TYR A 33 13.10 -4.41 -15.29
C TYR A 33 12.13 -3.69 -16.21
N LEU A 34 11.54 -4.39 -17.19
CA LEU A 34 10.49 -3.81 -18.03
C LEU A 34 9.28 -3.41 -17.18
N PHE A 35 8.79 -4.29 -16.30
CA PHE A 35 7.65 -3.98 -15.42
C PHE A 35 7.93 -2.79 -14.50
N VAL A 36 9.12 -2.74 -13.89
CA VAL A 36 9.54 -1.61 -13.05
C VAL A 36 9.65 -0.33 -13.88
N GLY A 37 10.24 -0.41 -15.09
CA GLY A 37 10.38 0.72 -16.00
C GLY A 37 9.04 1.29 -16.47
N VAL A 38 8.08 0.43 -16.84
CA VAL A 38 6.72 0.84 -17.21
C VAL A 38 6.00 1.47 -16.03
N SER A 39 6.12 0.89 -14.83
CA SER A 39 5.52 1.44 -13.61
C SER A 39 6.09 2.83 -13.29
N ALA A 40 7.41 2.99 -13.34
CA ALA A 40 8.07 4.27 -13.14
C ALA A 40 7.70 5.29 -14.22
N GLY A 41 7.60 4.86 -15.48
CA GLY A 41 7.15 5.69 -16.60
C GLY A 41 5.72 6.19 -16.43
N TYR A 42 4.79 5.31 -16.02
CA TYR A 42 3.41 5.68 -15.73
C TYR A 42 3.34 6.72 -14.61
N VAL A 43 4.09 6.53 -13.52
CA VAL A 43 4.18 7.51 -12.44
C VAL A 43 4.76 8.84 -12.94
N ALA A 44 5.82 8.81 -13.74
CA ALA A 44 6.43 10.02 -14.30
C ALA A 44 5.44 10.81 -15.18
N VAL A 45 4.73 10.14 -16.09
CA VAL A 45 3.70 10.75 -16.93
C VAL A 45 2.59 11.33 -16.07
N THR A 46 2.12 10.58 -15.07
CA THR A 46 1.09 11.05 -14.12
C THR A 46 1.54 12.32 -13.41
N VAL A 47 2.76 12.36 -12.89
CA VAL A 47 3.31 13.55 -12.22
C VAL A 47 3.42 14.73 -13.19
N ILE A 48 3.88 14.52 -14.42
CA ILE A 48 4.00 15.59 -15.42
C ILE A 48 2.64 16.18 -15.75
N TYR A 49 1.66 15.36 -16.11
CA TYR A 49 0.38 15.83 -16.63
C TYR A 49 -0.62 16.22 -15.53
N GLN A 50 -0.56 15.60 -14.35
CA GLN A 50 -1.52 15.86 -13.27
C GLN A 50 -0.97 16.78 -12.19
N VAL A 51 0.35 16.98 -12.11
CA VAL A 51 0.98 17.80 -11.07
C VAL A 51 1.78 18.94 -11.67
N ILE A 52 2.86 18.66 -12.41
CA ILE A 52 3.80 19.70 -12.85
C ILE A 52 3.13 20.68 -13.82
N LEU A 53 2.53 20.18 -14.90
CA LEU A 53 1.91 21.02 -15.90
C LEU A 53 0.76 21.86 -15.32
N PRO A 54 -0.26 21.28 -14.65
CA PRO A 54 -1.39 22.05 -14.16
C PRO A 54 -1.11 22.89 -12.92
N ARG A 55 -0.17 22.49 -12.04
CA ARG A 55 0.08 23.22 -10.77
C ARG A 55 1.27 24.15 -10.83
N LEU A 56 2.20 23.97 -11.77
CA LEU A 56 3.38 24.82 -11.91
C LEU A 56 3.34 25.63 -13.21
N ILE A 57 3.26 24.97 -14.37
CA ILE A 57 3.49 25.62 -15.67
C ILE A 57 2.28 26.46 -16.11
N LEU A 58 1.07 25.89 -16.08
CA LEU A 58 -0.14 26.60 -16.54
C LEU A 58 -0.44 27.87 -15.73
N PRO A 59 -0.38 27.87 -14.38
CA PRO A 59 -0.64 29.08 -13.61
C PRO A 59 0.44 30.15 -13.80
N LEU A 60 1.69 29.77 -14.09
CA LEU A 60 2.75 30.75 -14.40
C LEU A 60 2.51 31.45 -15.74
N LEU A 61 2.08 30.71 -16.77
CA LEU A 61 1.88 31.24 -18.11
C LEU A 61 0.55 31.99 -18.25
N GLN A 62 -0.53 31.41 -17.73
CA GLN A 62 -1.91 31.82 -18.02
C GLN A 62 -2.69 32.23 -16.77
N GLY A 63 -2.14 32.01 -15.58
CA GLY A 63 -2.83 32.28 -14.33
C GLY A 63 -2.89 33.77 -13.98
N SER A 64 -3.82 34.09 -13.09
CA SER A 64 -4.00 35.41 -12.49
C SER A 64 -2.80 35.83 -11.64
N LEU A 65 -2.69 37.12 -11.30
CA LEU A 65 -1.61 37.62 -10.42
C LEU A 65 -1.54 36.87 -9.09
N ALA A 66 -2.68 36.52 -8.50
CA ALA A 66 -2.74 35.76 -7.25
C ALA A 66 -2.19 34.33 -7.44
N GLU A 67 -2.59 33.64 -8.51
CA GLU A 67 -2.12 32.28 -8.80
C GLU A 67 -0.62 32.23 -9.06
N ARG A 68 -0.08 33.22 -9.78
CA ARG A 68 1.37 33.35 -10.01
C ARG A 68 2.13 33.50 -8.70
N LEU A 69 1.62 34.33 -7.78
CA LEU A 69 2.22 34.50 -6.45
C LEU A 69 2.20 33.20 -5.63
N PHE A 70 1.11 32.43 -5.69
CA PHE A 70 1.03 31.14 -5.00
C PHE A 70 2.01 30.10 -5.57
N VAL A 71 2.25 30.09 -6.88
CA VAL A 71 3.21 29.15 -7.51
C VAL A 71 4.68 29.52 -7.24
N LEU A 72 4.98 30.77 -6.89
CA LEU A 72 6.33 31.16 -6.49
C LEU A 72 6.80 30.39 -5.25
N VAL A 73 5.90 30.10 -4.30
CA VAL A 73 6.25 29.37 -3.08
C VAL A 73 6.84 27.98 -3.39
N PRO A 74 6.15 27.06 -4.10
CA PRO A 74 6.72 25.76 -4.46
C PRO A 74 7.92 25.88 -5.39
N LEU A 75 7.99 26.89 -6.27
CA LEU A 75 9.15 27.09 -7.15
C LEU A 75 10.41 27.48 -6.37
N VAL A 76 10.29 28.39 -5.40
CA VAL A 76 11.37 28.74 -4.49
C VAL A 76 11.77 27.54 -3.64
N MET A 77 10.81 26.77 -3.12
CA MET A 77 11.11 25.54 -2.38
C MET A 77 11.86 24.51 -3.24
N ALA A 78 11.48 24.34 -4.50
CA ALA A 78 12.16 23.45 -5.45
C ALA A 78 13.59 23.94 -5.74
N ALA A 79 13.78 25.24 -5.97
CA ALA A 79 15.10 25.83 -6.21
C ALA A 79 16.02 25.69 -4.97
N LEU A 80 15.48 25.93 -3.77
CA LEU A 80 16.20 25.72 -2.51
C LEU A 80 16.56 24.24 -2.29
N LEU A 81 15.74 23.31 -2.78
CA LEU A 81 16.04 21.88 -2.68
C LEU A 81 17.24 21.49 -3.58
N LEU A 82 17.37 22.11 -4.75
CA LEU A 82 18.53 21.92 -5.63
C LEU A 82 19.85 22.35 -4.98
N THR A 83 19.85 23.29 -4.04
CA THR A 83 21.09 23.71 -3.36
C THR A 83 21.71 22.61 -2.51
N LYS A 84 20.95 21.56 -2.17
CA LYS A 84 21.43 20.37 -1.47
C LYS A 84 22.44 19.54 -2.28
N LEU A 85 22.50 19.74 -3.60
CA LEU A 85 23.52 19.12 -4.45
C LEU A 85 24.93 19.69 -4.19
N SER A 86 25.03 20.89 -3.57
CA SER A 86 26.31 21.53 -3.23
C SER A 86 26.55 21.51 -1.72
N ASN A 87 27.75 21.12 -1.30
CA ASN A 87 28.14 21.04 0.11
C ASN A 87 28.10 22.41 0.83
N GLN A 88 28.29 23.52 0.10
CA GLN A 88 28.35 24.87 0.68
C GLN A 88 26.94 25.48 0.88
N LEU A 89 26.00 25.18 -0.02
CA LEU A 89 24.64 25.73 0.01
C LEU A 89 23.59 24.75 0.56
N ALA A 90 24.02 23.56 0.97
CA ALA A 90 23.19 22.53 1.58
C ALA A 90 22.34 22.98 2.79
N PRO A 91 22.77 23.94 3.65
CA PRO A 91 21.94 24.40 4.76
C PRO A 91 20.61 25.03 4.33
N LEU A 92 20.56 25.67 3.16
CA LEU A 92 19.35 26.32 2.62
C LEU A 92 18.28 25.30 2.21
N GLY A 93 18.69 24.10 1.80
CA GLY A 93 17.79 22.99 1.46
C GLY A 93 17.11 22.32 2.65
N LYS A 94 17.48 22.67 3.90
CA LYS A 94 16.86 22.08 5.10
C LYS A 94 15.38 22.43 5.23
N LEU A 95 14.99 23.64 4.84
CA LEU A 95 13.60 24.10 4.94
C LEU A 95 12.67 23.34 3.98
N PRO A 96 12.97 23.21 2.67
CA PRO A 96 12.21 22.31 1.78
C PRO A 96 12.18 20.86 2.25
N MET A 97 13.27 20.33 2.79
CA MET A 97 13.31 18.95 3.33
C MET A 97 12.40 18.80 4.56
N ALA A 98 12.41 19.76 5.49
CA ALA A 98 11.53 19.75 6.66
C ALA A 98 10.06 19.84 6.24
N TYR A 99 9.75 20.69 5.25
CA TYR A 99 8.41 20.77 4.67
C TYR A 99 7.99 19.43 4.03
N LEU A 100 8.84 18.82 3.22
CA LEU A 100 8.53 17.54 2.55
C LEU A 100 8.32 16.40 3.55
N VAL A 101 9.14 16.34 4.61
CA VAL A 101 8.97 15.35 5.69
C VAL A 101 7.69 15.63 6.48
N GLY A 102 7.40 16.89 6.81
CA GLY A 102 6.18 17.26 7.55
C GLY A 102 4.91 16.94 6.76
N VAL A 103 4.86 17.30 5.47
CA VAL A 103 3.75 16.96 4.58
C VAL A 103 3.66 15.45 4.38
N GLY A 104 4.79 14.76 4.15
CA GLY A 104 4.82 13.30 4.01
C GLY A 104 4.28 12.59 5.25
N ALA A 105 4.69 13.02 6.44
CA ALA A 105 4.17 12.50 7.71
C ALA A 105 2.66 12.80 7.86
N ALA A 106 2.23 14.02 7.56
CA ALA A 106 0.82 14.41 7.64
C ALA A 106 -0.05 13.60 6.66
N VAL A 107 0.41 13.38 5.43
CA VAL A 107 -0.28 12.56 4.42
C VAL A 107 -0.29 11.09 4.82
N ALA A 108 0.80 10.55 5.37
CA ALA A 108 0.85 9.18 5.84
C ALA A 108 -0.10 8.94 7.03
N ILE A 109 -0.08 9.83 8.04
CA ILE A 109 -0.97 9.77 9.20
C ILE A 109 -2.42 9.98 8.76
N GLY A 110 -2.69 11.00 7.96
CA GLY A 110 -4.03 11.27 7.42
C GLY A 110 -4.55 10.11 6.58
N GLY A 111 -3.72 9.56 5.69
CA GLY A 111 -4.05 8.38 4.88
C GLY A 111 -4.34 7.16 5.74
N ALA A 112 -3.58 6.92 6.81
CA ALA A 112 -3.85 5.85 7.75
C ALA A 112 -5.18 6.09 8.51
N VAL A 113 -5.40 7.30 9.03
CA VAL A 113 -6.62 7.62 9.81
C VAL A 113 -7.87 7.53 8.93
N PHE A 114 -7.91 8.26 7.83
CA PHE A 114 -9.10 8.36 6.97
C PHE A 114 -9.23 7.15 6.05
N GLY A 115 -8.13 6.61 5.53
CA GLY A 115 -8.14 5.47 4.63
C GLY A 115 -8.30 4.13 5.32
N THR A 116 -7.96 4.03 6.61
CA THR A 116 -8.07 2.76 7.35
C THR A 116 -8.87 2.88 8.64
N LEU A 117 -8.43 3.68 9.63
CA LEU A 117 -8.97 3.63 11.00
C LEU A 117 -10.45 3.99 11.06
N ILE A 118 -10.90 5.04 10.38
CA ILE A 118 -12.33 5.43 10.39
C ILE A 118 -13.20 4.34 9.78
N GLY A 119 -12.77 3.76 8.65
CA GLY A 119 -13.46 2.64 8.01
C GLY A 119 -13.53 1.41 8.93
N GLN A 120 -12.43 1.10 9.63
CA GLN A 120 -12.36 -0.03 10.57
C GLN A 120 -13.23 0.20 11.81
N ILE A 121 -13.20 1.40 12.42
CA ILE A 121 -14.04 1.74 13.57
C ILE A 121 -15.52 1.68 13.19
N SER A 122 -15.90 2.32 12.09
CA SER A 122 -17.28 2.29 11.62
C SER A 122 -17.74 0.86 11.31
N GLY A 123 -16.90 0.05 10.64
CA GLY A 123 -17.14 -1.37 10.39
C GLY A 123 -17.34 -2.17 11.67
N ALA A 124 -16.50 -1.97 12.69
CA ALA A 124 -16.58 -2.64 13.98
C ALA A 124 -17.85 -2.25 14.77
N THR A 125 -18.36 -1.02 14.58
CA THR A 125 -19.61 -0.58 15.23
C THR A 125 -20.89 -1.08 14.55
N ARG A 126 -20.85 -1.46 13.27
CA ARG A 126 -22.05 -1.83 12.50
C ARG A 126 -22.88 -2.97 13.12
N PRO A 127 -22.28 -4.09 13.58
CA PRO A 127 -23.06 -5.21 14.12
C PRO A 127 -23.84 -4.85 15.39
N PHE A 128 -23.44 -3.80 16.11
CA PHE A 128 -24.17 -3.30 17.29
C PHE A 128 -25.48 -2.58 16.93
N ASN A 129 -25.76 -2.33 15.65
CA ASN A 129 -27.07 -1.81 15.24
C ASN A 129 -28.13 -2.94 15.28
N VAL A 130 -28.75 -3.09 16.45
CA VAL A 130 -29.76 -4.11 16.74
C VAL A 130 -30.98 -4.01 15.82
N TYR A 131 -31.30 -2.81 15.32
CA TYR A 131 -32.41 -2.60 14.39
C TYR A 131 -32.17 -3.25 13.02
N THR A 132 -30.91 -3.34 12.59
CA THR A 132 -30.54 -3.87 11.28
C THR A 132 -30.14 -5.34 11.34
N TYR A 133 -29.45 -5.76 12.40
CA TYR A 133 -28.81 -7.09 12.48
C TYR A 133 -29.44 -8.02 13.53
N GLY A 134 -30.46 -7.56 14.25
CA GLY A 134 -31.17 -8.33 15.27
C GLY A 134 -30.26 -8.79 16.42
N ALA A 135 -30.68 -9.85 17.12
CA ALA A 135 -29.93 -10.40 18.25
C ALA A 135 -28.59 -11.05 17.84
N SER A 136 -28.48 -11.54 16.60
CA SER A 136 -27.23 -12.08 16.03
C SER A 136 -26.14 -11.03 15.88
N GLY A 137 -26.50 -9.78 15.54
CA GLY A 137 -25.54 -8.68 15.40
C GLY A 137 -24.87 -8.31 16.72
N LEU A 138 -25.58 -8.39 17.85
CA LEU A 138 -25.01 -8.17 19.18
C LEU A 138 -23.90 -9.17 19.49
N PHE A 139 -24.10 -10.45 19.17
CA PHE A 139 -23.10 -11.49 19.39
C PHE A 139 -21.86 -11.28 18.50
N GLU A 140 -22.08 -10.99 17.22
CA GLU A 140 -20.99 -10.69 16.28
C GLU A 140 -20.21 -9.44 16.70
N GLY A 141 -20.90 -8.38 17.11
CA GLY A 141 -20.29 -7.15 17.61
C GLY A 141 -19.46 -7.38 18.87
N LEU A 142 -19.98 -8.15 19.83
CA LEU A 142 -19.24 -8.51 21.04
C LEU A 142 -17.99 -9.35 20.73
N LEU A 143 -18.10 -10.32 19.82
CA LEU A 143 -16.95 -11.12 19.37
C LEU A 143 -15.88 -10.23 18.72
N LEU A 144 -16.28 -9.32 17.83
CA LEU A 144 -15.35 -8.37 17.20
C LEU A 144 -14.71 -7.42 18.21
N LEU A 145 -15.49 -6.93 19.18
CA LEU A 145 -14.98 -6.04 20.22
C LEU A 145 -13.97 -6.75 21.13
N ILE A 146 -14.29 -7.95 21.61
CA ILE A 146 -13.39 -8.75 22.44
C ILE A 146 -12.12 -9.12 21.66
N GLY A 147 -12.25 -9.51 20.40
CA GLY A 147 -11.12 -9.78 19.51
C GLY A 147 -10.24 -8.53 19.32
N ALA A 148 -10.83 -7.38 19.03
CA ALA A 148 -10.10 -6.12 18.81
C ALA A 148 -9.38 -5.66 20.09
N ILE A 149 -10.05 -5.67 21.25
CA ILE A 149 -9.42 -5.30 22.52
C ILE A 149 -8.32 -6.31 22.88
N GLY A 150 -8.59 -7.60 22.73
CA GLY A 150 -7.62 -8.66 22.98
C GLY A 150 -6.35 -8.52 22.13
N THR A 151 -6.51 -8.25 20.82
CA THR A 151 -5.36 -8.03 19.92
C THR A 151 -4.57 -6.77 20.27
N LEU A 152 -5.23 -5.67 20.65
CA LEU A 152 -4.56 -4.46 21.12
C LEU A 152 -3.77 -4.71 22.42
N VAL A 153 -4.34 -5.45 23.37
CA VAL A 153 -3.67 -5.82 24.63
C VAL A 153 -2.49 -6.76 24.36
N TYR A 154 -2.61 -7.69 23.41
CA TYR A 154 -1.50 -8.55 22.98
C TYR A 154 -0.32 -7.73 22.42
N PHE A 155 -0.60 -6.75 21.55
CA PHE A 155 0.40 -5.87 20.93
C PHE A 155 0.84 -4.70 21.82
N GLN A 156 0.32 -4.59 23.04
CA GLN A 156 0.80 -3.59 23.99
C GLN A 156 2.27 -3.90 24.34
N PHE A 157 3.18 -3.18 23.68
CA PHE A 157 4.61 -3.15 23.97
C PHE A 157 4.82 -2.49 25.34
N ASN A 158 4.60 -3.24 26.41
CA ASN A 158 5.18 -2.86 27.70
C ASN A 158 6.68 -3.09 27.58
N THR A 159 7.45 -2.00 27.57
CA THR A 159 8.89 -2.02 27.86
C THR A 159 9.11 -2.96 29.04
N PRO A 160 9.88 -4.05 28.90
CA PRO A 160 10.21 -4.90 30.05
C PRO A 160 10.85 -3.98 31.07
N SER A 161 10.15 -3.74 32.19
CA SER A 161 10.75 -3.01 33.28
C SER A 161 12.00 -3.79 33.67
N ARG A 162 13.17 -3.14 33.61
CA ARG A 162 14.50 -3.70 33.89
C ARG A 162 14.67 -4.18 35.34
N GLN A 163 13.58 -4.40 36.08
CA GLN A 163 13.60 -4.83 37.47
C GLN A 163 13.18 -6.31 37.58
N PRO A 164 14.08 -7.19 38.07
CA PRO A 164 13.72 -8.54 38.43
C PRO A 164 12.75 -8.50 39.62
N GLY A 165 11.55 -9.04 39.47
CA GLY A 165 10.69 -9.39 40.60
C GLY A 165 9.37 -8.65 40.76
N ARG A 166 9.01 -7.68 39.89
CA ARG A 166 7.65 -7.08 39.89
C ARG A 166 7.13 -6.81 38.49
N THR A 167 6.73 -7.86 37.79
CA THR A 167 5.88 -7.73 36.60
C THR A 167 4.84 -8.85 36.59
N GLY A 168 3.99 -8.89 37.62
CA GLY A 168 2.72 -9.58 37.47
C GLY A 168 1.84 -8.71 36.57
N ARG A 169 1.72 -9.05 35.29
CA ARG A 169 0.52 -8.62 34.54
C ARG A 169 -0.68 -9.02 35.40
N ALA A 170 -1.64 -8.12 35.61
CA ALA A 170 -2.88 -8.54 36.26
C ALA A 170 -3.44 -9.73 35.47
N ALA A 171 -3.92 -10.78 36.13
CA ALA A 171 -4.37 -12.02 35.47
C ALA A 171 -5.38 -11.76 34.33
N VAL A 172 -6.15 -10.67 34.45
CA VAL A 172 -7.09 -10.16 33.44
C VAL A 172 -6.39 -9.69 32.15
N VAL A 173 -5.22 -9.06 32.25
CA VAL A 173 -4.45 -8.58 31.09
C VAL A 173 -3.78 -9.75 30.37
N GLU A 174 -3.32 -10.76 31.12
CA GLU A 174 -2.73 -11.96 30.54
C GLU A 174 -3.76 -12.83 29.82
N SER A 175 -4.96 -13.01 30.41
CA SER A 175 -6.04 -13.72 29.74
C SER A 175 -6.55 -13.00 28.49
N LEU A 176 -6.69 -11.66 28.52
CA LEU A 176 -7.05 -10.89 27.32
C LEU A 176 -5.99 -11.00 26.22
N ALA A 177 -4.70 -10.99 26.58
CA ALA A 177 -3.62 -11.14 25.62
C ALA A 177 -3.62 -12.52 24.96
N LEU A 178 -3.94 -13.59 25.70
CA LEU A 178 -4.10 -14.95 25.14
C LEU A 178 -5.25 -15.01 24.13
N VAL A 179 -6.39 -14.38 24.44
CA VAL A 179 -7.51 -14.26 23.50
C VAL A 179 -7.05 -13.51 22.24
N GLY A 180 -6.35 -12.38 22.41
CA GLY A 180 -5.76 -11.63 21.30
C GLY A 180 -4.83 -12.46 20.42
N GLN A 181 -3.96 -13.28 21.01
CA GLN A 181 -3.05 -14.16 20.29
C GLN A 181 -3.80 -15.16 19.40
N VAL A 182 -4.89 -15.75 19.89
CA VAL A 182 -5.73 -16.67 19.10
C VAL A 182 -6.35 -15.93 17.91
N PHE A 183 -6.91 -14.74 18.13
CA PHE A 183 -7.49 -13.93 17.06
C PHE A 183 -6.45 -13.53 16.01
N ILE A 184 -5.22 -13.17 16.40
CA ILE A 184 -4.12 -12.89 15.48
C ILE A 184 -3.76 -14.13 14.68
N GLY A 185 -3.65 -15.30 15.31
CA GLY A 185 -3.40 -16.56 14.63
C GLY A 185 -4.45 -16.88 13.57
N ILE A 186 -5.73 -16.72 13.91
CA ILE A 186 -6.86 -16.91 12.97
C ILE A 186 -6.79 -15.89 11.83
N ALA A 187 -6.59 -14.60 12.14
CA ALA A 187 -6.55 -13.54 11.13
C ALA A 187 -5.38 -13.73 10.15
N LEU A 188 -4.17 -13.98 10.66
CA LEU A 188 -2.99 -14.25 9.83
C LEU A 188 -3.19 -15.54 9.00
N GLY A 189 -3.77 -16.58 9.58
CA GLY A 189 -4.13 -17.81 8.87
C GLY A 189 -5.11 -17.56 7.72
N ALA A 190 -6.14 -16.74 7.95
CA ALA A 190 -7.11 -16.36 6.93
C ALA A 190 -6.48 -15.52 5.81
N VAL A 191 -5.63 -14.54 6.15
CA VAL A 191 -4.90 -13.74 5.16
C VAL A 191 -3.96 -14.63 4.34
N PHE A 192 -3.22 -15.54 4.98
CA PHE A 192 -2.34 -16.47 4.30
C PHE A 192 -3.11 -17.39 3.35
N ALA A 193 -4.20 -17.99 3.80
CA ALA A 193 -5.06 -18.83 2.97
C ALA A 193 -5.65 -18.04 1.78
N GLY A 194 -6.04 -16.78 2.00
CA GLY A 194 -6.52 -15.88 0.95
C GLY A 194 -5.44 -15.58 -0.10
N VAL A 195 -4.24 -15.21 0.33
CA VAL A 195 -3.10 -14.94 -0.57
C VAL A 195 -2.69 -16.21 -1.33
N PHE A 196 -2.67 -17.36 -0.65
CA PHE A 196 -2.35 -18.65 -1.27
C PHE A 196 -3.39 -19.04 -2.32
N THR A 197 -4.68 -18.91 -2.00
CA THR A 197 -5.76 -19.20 -2.96
C THR A 197 -5.69 -18.24 -4.14
N ALA A 198 -5.50 -16.95 -3.89
CA ALA A 198 -5.38 -15.94 -4.94
C ALA A 198 -4.17 -16.19 -5.86
N SER A 199 -3.03 -16.58 -5.30
CA SER A 199 -1.83 -16.89 -6.10
C SER A 199 -2.00 -18.17 -6.91
N LEU A 200 -2.63 -19.21 -6.36
CA LEU A 200 -2.98 -20.42 -7.10
C LEU A 200 -3.98 -20.13 -8.23
N THR A 201 -5.03 -19.35 -7.96
CA THR A 201 -6.00 -18.93 -8.99
C THR A 201 -5.31 -18.14 -10.09
N ALA A 202 -4.47 -17.16 -9.73
CA ALA A 202 -3.70 -16.39 -10.71
C ALA A 202 -2.77 -17.29 -11.54
N LEU A 203 -2.12 -18.28 -10.93
CA LEU A 203 -1.28 -19.25 -11.62
C LEU A 203 -2.10 -20.09 -12.61
N MET A 204 -3.24 -20.63 -12.17
CA MET A 204 -4.16 -21.39 -13.02
C MET A 204 -4.62 -20.55 -14.22
N ASP A 205 -5.02 -19.30 -13.98
CA ASP A 205 -5.42 -18.37 -15.05
C ASP A 205 -4.28 -18.15 -16.06
N ARG A 206 -3.04 -17.96 -15.59
CA ARG A 206 -1.88 -17.79 -16.49
C ARG A 206 -1.58 -19.05 -17.30
N ILE A 207 -1.68 -20.24 -16.69
CA ILE A 207 -1.49 -21.51 -17.41
C ILE A 207 -2.60 -21.71 -18.45
N GLN A 208 -3.86 -21.49 -18.09
CA GLN A 208 -4.99 -21.60 -19.01
C GLN A 208 -4.86 -20.60 -20.17
N PHE A 209 -4.41 -19.38 -19.89
CA PHE A 209 -4.10 -18.40 -20.92
C PHE A 209 -3.03 -18.91 -21.90
N LEU A 210 -1.89 -19.43 -21.41
CA LEU A 210 -0.84 -19.99 -22.27
C LEU A 210 -1.38 -21.14 -23.14
N LEU A 211 -2.14 -22.08 -22.55
CA LEU A 211 -2.72 -23.21 -23.28
C LEU A 211 -3.71 -22.76 -24.35
N THR A 212 -4.55 -21.77 -24.05
CA THR A 212 -5.52 -21.23 -25.00
C THR A 212 -4.83 -20.57 -26.19
N VAL A 213 -3.78 -19.79 -25.94
CA VAL A 213 -2.99 -19.15 -27.00
C VAL A 213 -2.29 -20.20 -27.87
N ILE A 214 -1.70 -21.24 -27.26
CA ILE A 214 -1.05 -22.33 -28.02
C ILE A 214 -2.08 -23.05 -28.88
N ALA A 215 -3.24 -23.42 -28.31
CA ALA A 215 -4.31 -24.10 -29.05
C ALA A 215 -4.75 -23.28 -30.28
N GLN A 216 -4.99 -21.98 -30.09
CA GLN A 216 -5.37 -21.06 -31.16
C GLN A 216 -4.30 -20.96 -32.26
N LEU A 217 -3.01 -20.96 -31.90
CA LEU A 217 -1.91 -20.93 -32.85
C LEU A 217 -1.72 -22.26 -33.61
N THR A 218 -2.14 -23.38 -33.03
CA THR A 218 -2.07 -24.70 -33.68
C THR A 218 -3.32 -25.05 -34.51
N SER A 219 -4.46 -24.44 -34.20
CA SER A 219 -5.74 -24.67 -34.88
C SER A 219 -6.05 -23.67 -36.01
N GLY A 220 -5.19 -22.66 -36.20
CA GLY A 220 -5.24 -21.69 -37.30
C GLY A 220 -4.17 -21.98 -38.33
#